data_AF-A0A382KRU2-F1
#
_entry.id   AF-A0A382KRU2-F1
#
_cell.length_a   1.000
_cell.length_b   1.000
_cell.length_c   1.000
_cell.angle_alpha   90.00
_cell.angle_beta   90.00
_cell.angle_gamma   90.00
#
_symmetry.space_group_name_H-M   'P 1'
#
loop_
_entity.id
_entity.type
_entity.pdbx_description
1 polymer ?
#
loop_
_entity_poly.entity_id
_entity_poly.type
_entity_poly.pdbx_seq_one_letter_code
_entity_poly.pdbx_strand_id
1 'polypeptide(L)'
;MPWELKSMWTVVHHAKTKLFKKLTEDLQLNQVQINLSTEEHFGGKHTDAPDDSELIENDPNWLPSHTLVYFVQGDTGMQFWNKDEIFHSIDFKKGRCVVFPSSYLHEGLPPKKLSPRVTIGFIFNGLPLQS
;
A
#
# COMPACT_ATOMS: atom_id res chain seq x y z
N MET A 1 4.42 -12.66 -12.56
CA MET A 1 3.87 -11.29 -12.49
C MET A 1 3.79 -10.73 -13.91
N PRO A 2 2.64 -10.17 -14.35
CA PRO A 2 2.50 -9.48 -15.64
C PRO A 2 3.60 -8.42 -15.87
N TRP A 3 3.94 -8.15 -17.13
CA TRP A 3 5.11 -7.32 -17.47
C TRP A 3 4.96 -5.87 -17.00
N GLU A 4 3.73 -5.34 -16.98
CA GLU A 4 3.40 -4.00 -16.51
C GLU A 4 3.74 -3.86 -15.02
N LEU A 5 3.33 -4.84 -14.21
CA LEU A 5 3.63 -4.88 -12.78
C LEU A 5 5.13 -5.06 -12.52
N LYS A 6 5.80 -5.89 -13.34
CA LYS A 6 7.25 -6.07 -13.29
C LYS A 6 8.00 -4.78 -13.65
N SER A 7 7.50 -4.00 -14.62
CA SER A 7 8.09 -2.73 -15.02
C SER A 7 8.00 -1.69 -13.90
N MET A 8 6.84 -1.59 -13.25
CA MET A 8 6.68 -0.69 -12.13
C MET A 8 7.53 -1.09 -10.93
N TRP A 9 7.59 -2.40 -10.62
CA TRP A 9 8.52 -2.93 -9.63
C TRP A 9 9.97 -2.54 -9.94
N THR A 10 10.41 -2.70 -11.19
CA THR A 10 11.78 -2.36 -11.60
C THR A 10 12.09 -0.88 -11.37
N VAL A 11 11.13 0.01 -11.67
CA VAL A 11 11.26 1.46 -11.43
C VAL A 11 11.36 1.77 -9.94
N VAL A 12 10.47 1.18 -9.12
CA VAL A 12 10.46 1.37 -7.65
C VAL A 12 11.76 0.85 -7.04
N HIS A 13 12.20 -0.34 -7.44
CA HIS A 13 13.44 -0.95 -6.97
C HIS A 13 14.67 -0.11 -7.36
N HIS A 14 14.72 0.42 -8.59
CA HIS A 14 15.80 1.31 -9.01
C HIS A 14 15.81 2.64 -8.24
N ALA A 15 14.63 3.16 -7.89
CA ALA A 15 14.49 4.41 -7.16
C ALA A 15 14.50 4.25 -5.62
N LYS A 16 14.72 3.04 -5.09
CA LYS A 16 14.47 2.69 -3.68
C LYS A 16 15.13 3.63 -2.68
N THR A 17 16.39 4.01 -2.90
CA THR A 17 17.15 4.89 -1.98
C THR A 17 16.61 6.33 -1.92
N LYS A 18 15.80 6.75 -2.89
CA LYS A 18 15.10 8.04 -2.90
C LYS A 18 13.71 7.94 -2.30
N LEU A 19 13.06 6.79 -2.44
CA LEU A 19 11.67 6.56 -2.02
C LEU A 19 11.57 6.13 -0.55
N PHE A 20 12.52 5.34 -0.06
CA PHE A 20 12.51 4.78 1.29
C PHE A 20 13.70 5.30 2.09
N LYS A 21 13.46 5.62 3.35
CA LYS A 21 14.52 6.01 4.30
C LYS A 21 15.04 4.75 5.01
N LYS A 22 16.34 4.73 5.34
CA LYS A 22 16.98 3.66 6.14
C LYS A 22 16.86 2.25 5.55
N LEU A 23 17.07 2.11 4.24
CA LEU A 23 17.25 0.80 3.61
C LEU A 23 18.56 0.16 4.12
N THR A 24 18.44 -0.84 4.99
CA THR A 24 19.56 -1.67 5.44
C THR A 24 19.76 -2.89 4.55
N GLU A 25 18.71 -3.30 3.83
CA GLU A 25 18.69 -4.44 2.92
C GLU A 25 17.92 -4.10 1.63
N ASP A 26 17.96 -5.01 0.66
CA ASP A 26 17.18 -4.89 -0.56
C ASP A 26 15.67 -5.09 -0.27
N LEU A 27 14.83 -4.30 -0.94
CA LEU A 27 13.37 -4.45 -0.86
C LEU A 27 12.97 -5.82 -1.38
N GLN A 28 12.23 -6.57 -0.56
CA GLN A 28 11.59 -7.81 -0.99
C GLN A 28 10.12 -7.51 -1.30
N LEU A 29 9.69 -7.74 -2.53
CA LEU A 29 8.30 -7.61 -2.91
C LEU A 29 7.57 -8.92 -2.58
N ASN A 30 6.66 -8.90 -1.60
CA ASN A 30 5.96 -10.11 -1.15
C ASN A 30 4.63 -10.29 -1.86
N GLN A 31 3.90 -9.20 -2.03
CA GLN A 31 2.53 -9.24 -2.57
C GLN A 31 2.31 -8.12 -3.57
N VAL A 32 1.62 -8.47 -4.65
CA VAL A 32 1.06 -7.54 -5.62
C VAL A 32 -0.41 -7.88 -5.79
N GLN A 33 -1.28 -6.88 -5.66
CA GLN A 33 -2.72 -7.06 -5.78
C GLN A 33 -3.34 -5.96 -6.63
N ILE A 34 -4.39 -6.32 -7.37
CA ILE A 34 -5.24 -5.36 -8.08
C ILE A 34 -6.54 -5.26 -7.32
N ASN A 35 -6.85 -4.06 -6.84
CA ASN A 35 -8.06 -3.79 -6.09
C ASN A 35 -9.08 -3.12 -7.01
N LEU A 36 -10.27 -3.71 -7.08
CA LEU A 36 -11.44 -3.16 -7.74
C LEU A 36 -12.45 -2.81 -6.65
N SER A 37 -12.72 -1.51 -6.46
CA SER A 37 -13.70 -1.04 -5.48
C SER A 37 -14.88 -0.39 -6.17
N THR A 38 -16.08 -0.70 -5.72
CA THR A 38 -17.34 -0.06 -6.12
C THR A 38 -17.90 0.74 -4.94
N GLU A 39 -19.00 1.47 -5.17
CA GLU A 39 -19.70 2.20 -4.11
C GLU A 39 -20.18 1.27 -2.99
N GLU A 40 -20.57 0.05 -3.33
CA GLU A 40 -21.10 -0.94 -2.40
C GLU A 40 -20.03 -1.89 -1.86
N HIS A 41 -18.93 -2.08 -2.60
CA HIS A 41 -17.88 -3.05 -2.28
C HIS A 41 -16.53 -2.35 -2.28
N PHE A 42 -16.10 -1.90 -1.10
CA PHE A 42 -14.80 -1.26 -0.88
C PHE A 42 -14.17 -1.78 0.40
N GLY A 43 -12.83 -1.72 0.47
CA GLY A 43 -12.10 -2.11 1.67
C GLY A 43 -12.25 -1.06 2.75
N GLY A 44 -12.61 -1.49 3.97
CA GLY A 44 -12.66 -0.62 5.15
C GLY A 44 -11.28 -0.29 5.70
N LYS A 45 -11.25 0.30 6.90
CA LYS A 45 -10.02 0.64 7.62
C LYS A 45 -9.24 -0.63 7.99
N HIS A 46 -7.96 -0.66 7.62
CA HIS A 46 -7.05 -1.76 7.94
C HIS A 46 -5.59 -1.30 7.96
N THR A 47 -4.73 -2.14 8.53
CA THR A 47 -3.27 -2.11 8.39
C THR A 47 -2.86 -3.22 7.40
N ASP A 48 -1.74 -3.05 6.72
CA ASP A 48 -1.17 -4.10 5.86
C ASP A 48 -0.12 -4.93 6.60
N ALA A 49 0.34 -4.45 7.76
CA ALA A 49 1.16 -5.22 8.69
C ALA A 49 0.25 -6.05 9.59
N PRO A 50 0.60 -7.30 9.92
CA PRO A 50 -0.16 -8.10 10.86
C PRO A 50 -0.16 -7.41 12.24
N ASP A 51 -1.35 -7.26 12.82
CA ASP A 51 -1.52 -6.80 14.20
C ASP A 51 -1.23 -7.92 15.23
N ASP A 52 -1.13 -9.17 14.76
CA ASP A 52 -1.06 -10.36 15.61
C ASP A 52 0.38 -10.85 15.82
N SER A 53 0.80 -10.90 17.08
CA SER A 53 2.07 -11.47 17.51
C SER A 53 2.24 -12.92 17.09
N GLU A 54 1.16 -13.72 16.99
CA GLU A 54 1.26 -15.12 16.60
C GLU A 54 1.66 -15.30 15.13
N LEU A 55 1.23 -14.41 14.22
CA LEU A 55 1.65 -14.45 12.81
C LEU A 55 3.11 -14.04 12.65
N ILE A 56 3.57 -13.08 13.46
CA ILE A 56 4.97 -12.63 13.50
C ILE A 56 5.89 -13.75 14.02
N GLU A 57 5.44 -14.50 15.02
CA GLU A 57 6.18 -15.63 15.57
C GLU A 57 6.28 -16.82 14.60
N ASN A 58 5.23 -17.06 13.81
CA ASN A 58 5.15 -18.21 12.90
C ASN A 58 5.74 -17.95 11.50
N ASP A 59 5.84 -16.69 11.06
CA ASP A 59 6.54 -16.31 9.83
C ASP A 59 7.40 -15.05 10.03
N PRO A 60 8.59 -15.18 10.66
CA PRO A 60 9.47 -14.06 10.96
C PRO A 60 10.01 -13.36 9.70
N ASN A 61 9.87 -13.98 8.52
CA ASN A 61 10.26 -13.40 7.24
C ASN A 61 9.11 -12.60 6.60
N TRP A 62 7.89 -12.67 7.14
CA TRP A 62 6.71 -11.97 6.64
C TRP A 62 6.33 -10.78 7.53
N LEU A 63 7.20 -9.77 7.53
CA LEU A 63 6.98 -8.49 8.22
C LEU A 63 6.84 -7.34 7.22
N PRO A 64 5.61 -7.06 6.73
CA PRO A 64 5.31 -5.92 5.88
C PRO A 64 5.82 -4.62 6.48
N SER A 65 6.73 -3.99 5.75
CA SER A 65 7.35 -2.75 6.18
C SER A 65 6.71 -1.53 5.52
N HIS A 66 6.46 -1.60 4.21
CA HIS A 66 5.91 -0.51 3.42
C HIS A 66 4.92 -1.04 2.40
N THR A 67 3.90 -0.23 2.18
CA THR A 67 2.90 -0.42 1.14
C THR A 67 3.05 0.68 0.10
N LEU A 68 2.87 0.30 -1.16
CA LEU A 68 2.71 1.23 -2.27
C LEU A 68 1.36 1.01 -2.93
N VAL A 69 0.61 2.09 -3.13
CA VAL A 69 -0.67 2.08 -3.85
C VAL A 69 -0.56 2.96 -5.09
N TYR A 70 -0.77 2.35 -6.26
CA TYR A 70 -0.78 3.03 -7.56
C TYR A 70 -2.21 3.22 -8.06
N PHE A 71 -2.60 4.46 -8.33
CA PHE A 71 -3.95 4.83 -8.77
C PHE A 71 -4.09 4.70 -10.29
N VAL A 72 -4.88 3.72 -10.74
CA VAL A 72 -5.10 3.43 -12.17
C VAL A 72 -6.33 4.16 -12.70
N GLN A 73 -7.46 4.06 -11.99
CA GLN A 73 -8.73 4.64 -12.37
C GLN A 73 -9.58 4.94 -11.13
N GLY A 74 -10.43 5.95 -11.22
CA GLY A 74 -11.39 6.32 -10.19
C GLY A 74 -11.50 7.83 -10.06
N ASP A 75 -12.12 8.27 -8.96
CA ASP A 75 -12.32 9.68 -8.64
C ASP A 75 -12.17 9.98 -7.14
N THR A 76 -11.86 8.96 -6.34
CA THR A 76 -11.59 9.07 -4.90
C THR A 76 -10.24 8.45 -4.57
N GLY A 77 -9.60 8.99 -3.54
CA GLY A 77 -8.28 8.56 -3.12
C GLY A 77 -8.34 7.75 -1.83
N MET A 78 -7.52 8.10 -0.85
CA MET A 78 -7.39 7.34 0.39
C MET A 78 -7.19 8.25 1.60
N GLN A 79 -7.45 7.70 2.78
CA GLN A 79 -7.27 8.38 4.07
C GLN A 79 -6.41 7.56 5.01
N PHE A 80 -5.69 8.26 5.87
CA PHE A 80 -4.91 7.70 6.96
C PHE A 80 -5.44 8.18 8.29
N TRP A 81 -5.47 7.25 9.24
CA TRP A 81 -6.18 7.38 10.50
C TRP A 81 -5.24 7.21 11.68
N ASN A 82 -5.48 7.98 12.73
CA ASN A 82 -4.96 7.74 14.06
C ASN A 82 -6.16 7.42 14.95
N LYS A 83 -6.42 6.11 15.13
CA LYS A 83 -7.66 5.59 15.73
C LYS A 83 -8.89 6.13 14.98
N ASP A 84 -9.59 7.09 15.56
CA ASP A 84 -10.84 7.64 15.04
C ASP A 84 -10.67 8.97 14.30
N GLU A 85 -9.45 9.52 14.24
CA GLU A 85 -9.18 10.81 13.61
C GLU A 85 -8.40 10.65 12.30
N ILE A 86 -8.87 11.32 11.25
CA ILE A 86 -8.14 11.41 9.97
C ILE A 86 -6.98 12.37 10.17
N PHE A 87 -5.73 11.89 10.08
CA PHE A 87 -4.56 12.76 10.15
C PHE A 87 -4.04 13.15 8.76
N HIS A 88 -4.36 12.37 7.72
CA HIS A 88 -3.96 12.68 6.35
C HIS A 88 -4.97 12.16 5.33
N SER A 89 -5.17 12.92 4.25
CA SER A 89 -6.03 12.55 3.13
C SER A 89 -5.30 12.81 1.82
N ILE A 90 -5.45 11.88 0.88
CA ILE A 90 -4.84 11.97 -0.44
C ILE A 90 -5.94 11.90 -1.47
N ASP A 91 -6.07 12.96 -2.25
CA ASP A 91 -7.03 12.99 -3.37
C ASP A 91 -6.65 12.00 -4.47
N PHE A 92 -7.63 11.61 -5.29
CA PHE A 92 -7.34 10.86 -6.49
C PHE A 92 -6.55 11.71 -7.49
N LYS A 93 -5.53 11.10 -8.08
CA LYS A 93 -4.90 11.56 -9.32
C LYS A 93 -4.42 10.34 -10.08
N LYS A 94 -4.87 10.18 -11.34
CA LYS A 94 -4.45 9.07 -12.20
C LYS A 94 -2.92 9.02 -12.30
N GLY A 95 -2.34 7.84 -12.09
CA GLY A 95 -0.89 7.62 -12.08
C GLY A 95 -0.18 8.07 -10.80
N ARG A 96 -0.91 8.54 -9.78
CA ARG A 96 -0.32 8.82 -8.47
C ARG A 96 0.09 7.52 -7.80
N CYS A 97 1.27 7.57 -7.20
CA CYS A 97 1.84 6.51 -6.40
C CYS A 97 1.95 7.03 -4.96
N VAL A 98 1.30 6.34 -4.02
CA VAL A 98 1.38 6.64 -2.59
C VAL A 98 2.23 5.56 -1.94
N VAL A 99 3.22 5.95 -1.13
CA VAL A 99 4.11 5.03 -0.41
C VAL A 99 4.04 5.37 1.08
N PHE A 100 3.81 4.37 1.93
CA PHE A 100 3.64 4.56 3.37
C PHE A 100 4.06 3.32 4.15
N PRO A 101 4.36 3.43 5.47
CA PRO A 101 4.62 2.28 6.32
C PRO A 101 3.38 1.37 6.43
N SER A 102 3.54 0.05 6.29
CA SER A 102 2.41 -0.90 6.29
C SER A 102 1.63 -0.94 7.61
N SER A 103 2.20 -0.43 8.70
CA SER A 103 1.56 -0.28 10.00
C SER A 103 0.56 0.89 10.07
N TYR A 104 0.47 1.74 9.05
CA TYR A 104 -0.43 2.89 9.08
C TYR A 104 -1.86 2.42 8.81
N LEU A 105 -2.77 2.72 9.75
CA LEU A 105 -4.19 2.51 9.58
C LEU A 105 -4.71 3.39 8.44
N HIS A 106 -5.27 2.76 7.41
CA HIS A 106 -5.69 3.46 6.20
C HIS A 106 -6.92 2.81 5.57
N GLU A 107 -7.57 3.56 4.67
CA GLU A 107 -8.65 3.03 3.83
C GLU A 107 -8.67 3.70 2.47
N GLY A 108 -9.09 2.95 1.45
CA GLY A 108 -9.37 3.49 0.13
C GLY A 108 -10.84 3.89 0.01
N LEU A 109 -11.11 5.18 -0.17
CA LEU A 109 -12.48 5.71 -0.19
C LEU A 109 -13.31 5.14 -1.35
N PRO A 110 -14.60 4.81 -1.15
CA PRO A 110 -15.45 4.33 -2.24
C PRO A 110 -15.46 5.33 -3.41
N PRO A 111 -15.54 4.87 -4.68
CA PRO A 111 -15.74 5.77 -5.82
C PRO A 111 -17.06 6.56 -5.69
N LYS A 112 -17.20 7.67 -6.41
CA LYS A 112 -18.44 8.48 -6.39
C LYS A 112 -19.16 8.58 -7.74
N LYS A 113 -18.42 8.58 -8.84
CA LYS A 113 -18.89 8.78 -10.22
C LYS A 113 -18.19 7.84 -11.20
N LEU A 114 -16.94 7.48 -10.93
CA LEU A 114 -16.13 6.59 -11.77
C LEU A 114 -15.90 5.24 -11.07
N SER A 115 -16.76 4.28 -11.39
CA SER A 115 -16.72 2.91 -10.87
C SER A 115 -16.33 1.90 -11.97
N PRO A 116 -15.52 0.87 -11.67
CA PRO A 116 -14.81 0.68 -10.41
C PRO A 116 -13.63 1.63 -10.24
N ARG A 117 -13.29 1.95 -8.99
CA ARG A 117 -11.97 2.46 -8.63
C ARG A 117 -10.98 1.31 -8.76
N VAL A 118 -9.93 1.52 -9.55
CA VAL A 118 -8.89 0.53 -9.81
C VAL A 118 -7.57 1.03 -9.23
N THR A 119 -6.98 0.24 -8.33
CA THR A 119 -5.66 0.51 -7.75
C THR A 119 -4.81 -0.75 -7.76
N ILE A 120 -3.49 -0.58 -7.74
CA ILE A 120 -2.54 -1.69 -7.62
C ILE A 120 -1.75 -1.50 -6.34
N GLY A 121 -1.84 -2.47 -5.43
CA GLY A 121 -1.11 -2.50 -4.17
C GLY A 121 0.16 -3.36 -4.27
N PHE A 122 1.24 -2.90 -3.66
CA PHE A 122 2.51 -3.61 -3.50
C PHE A 122 2.90 -3.59 -2.04
N ILE A 123 3.23 -4.74 -1.47
CA ILE A 123 3.64 -4.87 -0.07
C ILE A 123 5.07 -5.40 -0.01
N PHE A 124 5.93 -4.71 0.74
CA PHE A 124 7.37 -4.98 0.80
C PHE A 124 7.85 -5.39 2.19
N ASN A 125 8.73 -6.40 2.26
CA ASN A 125 9.52 -6.76 3.45
C ASN A 125 10.96 -6.22 3.33
N GLY A 126 11.73 -6.38 4.41
CA GLY A 126 13.19 -6.10 4.42
C GLY A 126 13.57 -4.68 4.82
N LEU A 127 12.64 -3.91 5.41
CA LEU A 127 12.97 -2.66 6.09
C LEU A 127 12.69 -2.80 7.59
N PRO A 128 13.50 -2.15 8.46
CA PRO A 128 13.26 -2.19 9.90
C PRO A 128 11.83 -1.79 10.22
N LEU A 129 11.17 -2.54 11.13
CA LEU A 129 9.95 -2.10 11.79
C LEU A 129 10.21 -0.69 12.34
N GLN A 130 9.40 0.30 11.92
CA GLN A 130 9.54 1.65 12.45
C GLN A 130 8.95 1.67 13.86
N SER A 131 9.84 1.68 14.86
CA SER A 131 9.55 1.98 16.27
C SER A 131 9.06 3.40 16.48
#